data_AF-A0A0A1YIF9-F1
#
_entry.id   AF-A0A0A1YIF9-F1
#
_cell.length_a   1.000
_cell.length_b   1.000
_cell.length_c   1.000
_cell.angle_alpha   90.00
_cell.angle_beta   90.00
_cell.angle_gamma   90.00
#
_symmetry.space_group_name_H-M   'P 1'
#
loop_
_entity.id
_entity.type
_entity.pdbx_description
1 polymer ?
#
loop_
_entity_poly.entity_id
_entity_poly.type
_entity_poly.pdbx_seq_one_letter_code
_entity_poly.pdbx_strand_id
1 'polypeptide(L)'
;MTLDNLRLVQIGEHLCRAWQQPHPAFASGNDARSSENALLLQLYGSLVKAAGCGWQNAGRTLVDKTYLRILKDCSGLDFQGLSVDELAVRLDGFIRQELAPRWGQIAESRGAEGLPLATELLDGCSLALFASAQVHRATRQLLFYLCPQLPLLPCPSDSQQSSDEQLQAYQTLLPQLPVLPRPQQFAGDAQQQALIRQLIEGSDWWRRRVLAAWQAEIAQTHCATAL
;
A
#
# COMPACT_ATOMS: atom_id res chain seq x y z
N MET A 1 -2.53 -22.18 -9.74
CA MET A 1 -2.40 -22.29 -8.27
C MET A 1 -3.79 -22.35 -7.70
N THR A 2 -4.11 -23.33 -6.86
CA THR A 2 -5.41 -23.45 -6.20
C THR A 2 -5.40 -22.62 -4.92
N LEU A 3 -6.45 -21.84 -4.66
CA LEU A 3 -6.56 -21.06 -3.43
C LEU A 3 -6.85 -21.97 -2.24
N ASP A 4 -6.05 -21.85 -1.18
CA ASP A 4 -6.34 -22.47 0.11
C ASP A 4 -7.18 -21.50 0.95
N ASN A 5 -8.50 -21.70 0.89
CA ASN A 5 -9.47 -20.83 1.57
C ASN A 5 -9.29 -20.82 3.09
N LEU A 6 -8.97 -21.98 3.70
CA LEU A 6 -8.75 -22.04 5.14
C LEU A 6 -7.53 -21.20 5.52
N ARG A 7 -6.45 -21.33 4.75
CA ARG A 7 -5.23 -20.54 4.99
C ARG A 7 -5.47 -19.05 4.80
N LEU A 8 -6.19 -18.65 3.76
CA LEU A 8 -6.54 -17.24 3.52
C LEU A 8 -7.34 -16.62 4.67
N VAL A 9 -8.29 -17.38 5.24
CA VAL A 9 -9.06 -16.92 6.41
C VAL A 9 -8.14 -16.76 7.63
N GLN A 10 -7.28 -17.74 7.92
CA GLN A 10 -6.31 -17.65 9.03
C GLN A 10 -5.37 -16.44 8.90
N ILE A 11 -4.88 -16.17 7.69
CA ILE A 11 -4.06 -14.98 7.40
C ILE A 11 -4.88 -13.72 7.64
N GLY A 12 -6.13 -13.67 7.18
CA GLY A 12 -7.04 -12.55 7.44
C GLY A 12 -7.24 -12.28 8.94
N GLU A 13 -7.44 -13.33 9.75
CA GLU A 13 -7.57 -13.19 11.20
C GLU A 13 -6.29 -12.69 11.86
N HIS A 14 -5.14 -13.21 11.45
CA HIS A 14 -3.84 -12.76 11.94
C HIS A 14 -3.62 -11.28 11.62
N LEU A 15 -3.88 -10.87 10.38
CA LEU A 15 -3.78 -9.47 9.96
C LEU A 15 -4.76 -8.57 10.71
N CYS A 16 -5.98 -9.03 10.99
CA CYS A 16 -6.93 -8.27 11.83
C CYS A 16 -6.38 -8.00 13.24
N ARG A 17 -5.67 -8.98 13.83
CA ARG A 17 -5.02 -8.80 15.15
C ARG A 17 -3.85 -7.83 15.05
N ALA A 18 -3.05 -7.92 14.00
CA ALA A 18 -1.89 -7.05 13.77
C ALA A 18 -2.29 -5.62 13.36
N TRP A 19 -3.47 -5.42 12.79
CA TRP A 19 -3.95 -4.17 12.19
C TRP A 19 -3.72 -2.92 13.04
N GLN A 20 -3.97 -3.01 14.35
CA GLN A 20 -3.79 -1.91 15.31
C GLN A 20 -2.50 -1.98 16.11
N GLN A 21 -1.78 -3.09 16.04
CA GLN A 21 -0.60 -3.29 16.86
C GLN A 21 0.57 -2.52 16.26
N PRO A 22 1.36 -1.81 17.08
CA PRO A 22 2.65 -1.31 16.63
C PRO A 22 3.48 -2.43 16.00
N HIS A 23 4.21 -2.11 14.93
CA HIS A 23 5.05 -3.08 14.27
C HIS A 23 6.28 -3.39 15.15
N PRO A 24 6.55 -4.67 15.46
CA PRO A 24 7.62 -5.03 16.42
C PRO A 24 9.02 -4.67 15.92
N ALA A 25 9.22 -4.61 14.60
CA ALA A 25 10.51 -4.27 14.01
C ALA A 25 10.81 -2.75 13.96
N PHE A 26 9.87 -1.88 14.34
CA PHE A 26 10.08 -0.44 14.29
C PHE A 26 10.36 0.15 15.68
N ALA A 27 11.50 0.83 15.81
CA ALA A 27 11.99 1.40 17.06
C ALA A 27 11.99 0.37 18.21
N SER A 28 11.21 0.59 19.28
CA SER A 28 11.06 -0.32 20.42
C SER A 28 9.84 -1.26 20.30
N GLY A 29 9.16 -1.29 19.15
CA GLY A 29 7.94 -2.07 18.95
C GLY A 29 6.70 -1.48 19.64
N ASN A 30 6.75 -0.22 20.09
CA ASN A 30 5.66 0.44 20.82
C ASN A 30 5.12 1.70 20.12
N ASP A 31 5.70 2.10 18.98
CA ASP A 31 5.23 3.28 18.26
C ASP A 31 3.94 2.98 17.51
N ALA A 32 2.80 3.46 18.01
CA ALA A 32 1.48 3.23 17.43
C ALA A 32 1.37 3.67 15.95
N ARG A 33 2.22 4.61 15.50
CA ARG A 33 2.25 5.07 14.09
C ARG A 33 2.74 4.00 13.13
N SER A 34 3.40 2.96 13.65
CA SER A 34 3.90 1.82 12.87
C SER A 34 2.86 0.72 12.64
N SER A 35 1.68 0.80 13.25
CA SER A 35 0.57 -0.08 12.89
C SER A 35 0.12 0.14 11.44
N GLU A 36 -0.34 -0.90 10.75
CA GLU A 36 -0.77 -0.78 9.34
C GLU A 36 -1.91 0.22 9.16
N ASN A 37 -2.84 0.23 10.10
CA ASN A 37 -3.95 1.18 10.18
C ASN A 37 -3.46 2.62 10.29
N ALA A 38 -2.50 2.88 11.17
CA ALA A 38 -1.92 4.20 11.31
C ALA A 38 -1.14 4.58 10.04
N LEU A 39 -0.36 3.67 9.45
CA LEU A 39 0.34 3.92 8.19
C LEU A 39 -0.62 4.29 7.05
N LEU A 40 -1.73 3.56 6.91
CA LEU A 40 -2.77 3.89 5.93
C LEU A 40 -3.37 5.27 6.20
N LEU A 41 -3.65 5.62 7.46
CA LEU A 41 -4.11 6.96 7.82
C LEU A 41 -3.05 8.05 7.52
N GLN A 42 -1.78 7.81 7.85
CA GLN A 42 -0.71 8.80 7.64
C GLN A 42 -0.41 9.04 6.16
N LEU A 43 -0.55 8.02 5.31
CA LEU A 43 -0.29 8.12 3.87
C LEU A 43 -1.54 8.59 3.12
N TYR A 44 -2.60 7.76 3.09
CA TYR A 44 -3.83 8.08 2.38
C TYR A 44 -4.59 9.25 3.02
N GLY A 45 -4.74 9.25 4.34
CA GLY A 45 -5.45 10.32 5.05
C GLY A 45 -4.81 11.70 4.87
N SER A 46 -3.48 11.75 4.76
CA SER A 46 -2.77 12.99 4.42
C SER A 46 -3.10 13.49 3.02
N LEU A 47 -3.22 12.60 2.03
CA LEU A 47 -3.65 12.99 0.67
C LEU A 47 -5.10 13.45 0.62
N VAL A 48 -6.00 12.76 1.34
CA VAL A 48 -7.42 13.18 1.43
C VAL A 48 -7.53 14.58 2.04
N LYS A 49 -6.79 14.84 3.13
CA LYS A 49 -6.75 16.16 3.75
C LYS A 49 -6.16 17.21 2.80
N ALA A 50 -5.07 16.87 2.11
CA ALA A 50 -4.46 17.76 1.13
C ALA A 50 -5.42 18.11 0.00
N ALA A 51 -6.13 17.13 -0.56
CA ALA A 51 -7.14 17.34 -1.59
C ALA A 51 -8.25 18.29 -1.13
N GLY A 52 -8.75 18.12 0.10
CA GLY A 52 -9.74 19.03 0.71
C GLY A 52 -9.24 20.45 0.95
N CYS A 53 -7.92 20.64 1.02
CA CYS A 53 -7.26 21.94 1.21
C CYS A 53 -6.55 22.45 -0.06
N GLY A 54 -6.95 21.98 -1.25
CA GLY A 54 -6.38 22.44 -2.52
C GLY A 54 -4.89 22.13 -2.69
N TRP A 55 -4.44 20.99 -2.14
CA TRP A 55 -3.05 20.50 -2.18
C TRP A 55 -2.02 21.41 -1.51
N GLN A 56 -2.48 22.32 -0.65
CA GLN A 56 -1.63 23.19 0.15
C GLN A 56 -1.21 22.50 1.45
N ASN A 57 0.05 22.69 1.84
CA ASN A 57 0.57 22.16 3.11
C ASN A 57 1.65 23.06 3.74
N ALA A 58 1.44 24.38 3.71
CA ALA A 58 2.30 25.37 4.38
C ALA A 58 3.81 25.18 4.15
N GLY A 59 4.21 24.80 2.92
CA GLY A 59 5.61 24.56 2.55
C GLY A 59 6.22 23.24 3.03
N ARG A 60 5.42 22.35 3.64
CA ARG A 60 5.84 20.99 4.05
C ARG A 60 5.47 19.95 2.99
N THR A 61 6.19 18.84 2.98
CA THR A 61 5.85 17.69 2.15
C THR A 61 4.50 17.10 2.59
N LEU A 62 3.69 16.68 1.63
CA LEU A 62 2.37 16.08 1.89
C LEU A 62 2.47 14.74 2.63
N VAL A 63 3.56 14.01 2.38
CA VAL A 63 3.94 12.81 3.13
C VAL A 63 5.25 13.12 3.84
N ASP A 64 5.26 12.97 5.16
CA ASP A 64 6.44 13.22 5.98
C ASP A 64 7.45 12.06 5.86
N LYS A 65 8.74 12.38 5.88
CA LYS A 65 9.85 11.41 5.87
C LYS A 65 9.77 10.37 6.99
N THR A 66 9.18 10.72 8.13
CA THR A 66 8.94 9.79 9.24
C THR A 66 8.02 8.66 8.80
N TYR A 67 6.97 8.94 8.01
CA TYR A 67 6.05 7.91 7.53
C TYR A 67 6.74 6.99 6.51
N LEU A 68 7.59 7.56 5.64
CA LEU A 68 8.41 6.77 4.72
C LEU A 68 9.39 5.86 5.45
N ARG A 69 10.02 6.36 6.52
CA ARG A 69 10.91 5.56 7.37
C ARG A 69 10.17 4.42 8.05
N ILE A 70 9.02 4.69 8.64
CA ILE A 70 8.18 3.66 9.26
C ILE A 70 7.82 2.61 8.22
N LEU A 71 7.31 3.02 7.05
CA LEU A 71 6.92 2.08 5.99
C LEU A 71 8.11 1.23 5.52
N LYS A 72 9.28 1.87 5.33
CA LYS A 72 10.53 1.21 4.95
C LYS A 72 10.88 0.10 5.93
N ASP A 73 10.94 0.43 7.22
CA ASP A 73 11.41 -0.46 8.26
C ASP A 73 10.39 -1.59 8.52
N CYS A 74 9.09 -1.26 8.54
CA CYS A 74 8.03 -2.25 8.76
C CYS A 74 7.87 -3.22 7.58
N SER A 75 8.13 -2.76 6.35
CA SER A 75 7.98 -3.59 5.15
C SER A 75 9.31 -4.15 4.64
N GLY A 76 10.44 -3.85 5.29
CA GLY A 76 11.77 -4.25 4.85
C GLY A 76 12.09 -3.78 3.43
N LEU A 77 11.81 -2.51 3.13
CA LEU A 77 12.03 -1.94 1.79
C LEU A 77 13.48 -1.50 1.61
N ASP A 78 14.02 -1.80 0.43
CA ASP A 78 15.22 -1.16 -0.06
C ASP A 78 14.86 0.07 -0.88
N PHE A 79 15.50 1.18 -0.56
CA PHE A 79 15.33 2.48 -1.22
C PHE A 79 16.46 2.78 -2.20
N GLN A 80 17.18 1.74 -2.66
CA GLN A 80 18.21 1.84 -3.69
C GLN A 80 19.32 2.84 -3.33
N GLY A 81 19.69 2.87 -2.04
CA GLY A 81 20.69 3.79 -1.50
C GLY A 81 20.20 5.22 -1.27
N LEU A 82 18.96 5.57 -1.63
CA LEU A 82 18.41 6.91 -1.39
C LEU A 82 18.06 7.14 0.08
N SER A 83 18.27 8.37 0.54
CA SER A 83 17.85 8.78 1.88
C SER A 83 16.32 8.97 1.94
N VAL A 84 15.74 8.83 3.13
CA VAL A 84 14.30 9.07 3.34
C VAL A 84 13.92 10.53 3.11
N ASP A 85 14.83 11.47 3.36
CA ASP A 85 14.63 12.90 3.09
C ASP A 85 14.53 13.16 1.59
N GLU A 86 15.45 12.59 0.81
CA GLU A 86 15.44 12.72 -0.65
C GLU A 86 14.18 12.09 -1.26
N LEU A 87 13.81 10.89 -0.81
CA LEU A 87 12.58 10.24 -1.27
C LEU A 87 11.32 11.00 -0.89
N ALA A 88 11.28 11.65 0.28
CA ALA A 88 10.15 12.49 0.66
C ALA A 88 9.97 13.67 -0.31
N VAL A 89 11.07 14.29 -0.74
CA VAL A 89 11.05 15.39 -1.72
C VAL A 89 10.60 14.89 -3.09
N ARG A 90 11.18 13.79 -3.59
CA ARG A 90 10.78 13.19 -4.88
C ARG A 90 9.32 12.76 -4.88
N LEU A 91 8.87 12.16 -3.78
CA LEU A 91 7.48 11.74 -3.61
C LEU A 91 6.53 12.94 -3.57
N ASP A 92 6.89 14.03 -2.89
CA ASP A 92 6.08 15.26 -2.89
C ASP A 92 5.94 15.83 -4.31
N GLY A 93 7.03 15.86 -5.07
CA GLY A 93 7.02 16.22 -6.49
C GLY A 93 6.07 15.35 -7.31
N PHE A 94 6.19 14.03 -7.19
CA PHE A 94 5.31 13.07 -7.85
C PHE A 94 3.83 13.27 -7.43
N ILE A 95 3.54 13.43 -6.13
CA ILE A 95 2.16 13.65 -5.66
C ILE A 95 1.58 14.90 -6.33
N ARG A 96 2.33 16.00 -6.37
CA ARG A 96 1.84 17.28 -6.91
C ARG A 96 1.67 17.28 -8.42
N GLN A 97 2.56 16.60 -9.14
CA GLN A 97 2.57 16.57 -10.60
C GLN A 97 1.63 15.50 -11.16
N GLU A 98 1.57 14.34 -10.49
CA GLU A 98 0.94 13.14 -11.03
C GLU A 98 -0.35 12.76 -10.30
N LEU A 99 -0.39 12.81 -8.97
CA LEU A 99 -1.58 12.38 -8.21
C LEU A 99 -2.61 13.50 -8.06
N ALA A 100 -2.17 14.70 -7.68
CA ALA A 100 -3.04 15.83 -7.37
C ALA A 100 -3.95 16.24 -8.54
N PRO A 101 -3.46 16.36 -9.80
CA PRO A 101 -4.31 16.71 -10.92
C PRO A 101 -5.33 15.61 -11.29
N ARG A 102 -5.02 14.35 -10.96
CA ARG A 102 -5.84 13.18 -11.29
C ARG A 102 -6.59 12.61 -10.10
N TRP A 103 -6.63 13.31 -8.97
CA TRP A 103 -7.17 12.75 -7.73
C TRP A 103 -8.64 12.33 -7.83
N GLY A 104 -9.47 13.09 -8.55
CA GLY A 104 -10.86 12.72 -8.85
C GLY A 104 -10.93 11.40 -9.62
N GLN A 105 -10.15 11.26 -10.69
CA GLN A 105 -10.05 10.03 -11.47
C GLN A 105 -9.57 8.85 -10.62
N ILE A 106 -8.56 9.05 -9.78
CA ILE A 106 -8.04 8.01 -8.86
C ILE A 106 -9.13 7.55 -7.89
N ALA A 107 -9.91 8.47 -7.32
CA ALA A 107 -10.96 8.14 -6.36
C ALA A 107 -12.09 7.28 -6.97
N GLU A 108 -12.32 7.42 -8.27
CA GLU A 108 -13.34 6.69 -9.04
C GLU A 108 -12.80 5.39 -9.67
N SER A 109 -11.48 5.29 -9.87
CA SER A 109 -10.82 4.18 -10.56
C SER A 109 -10.69 2.94 -9.67
N ARG A 110 -11.73 2.09 -9.64
CA ARG A 110 -11.77 0.85 -8.85
C ARG A 110 -11.75 -0.40 -9.72
N GLY A 111 -11.20 -1.50 -9.18
CA GLY A 111 -11.21 -2.80 -9.86
C GLY A 111 -10.51 -2.77 -11.22
N ALA A 112 -11.05 -3.48 -12.20
CA ALA A 112 -10.45 -3.64 -13.52
C ALA A 112 -10.33 -2.32 -14.31
N GLU A 113 -11.27 -1.39 -14.15
CA GLU A 113 -11.24 -0.09 -14.83
C GLU A 113 -10.07 0.79 -14.38
N GLY A 114 -9.60 0.59 -13.15
CA GLY A 114 -8.44 1.29 -12.60
C GLY A 114 -7.09 0.69 -13.01
N LEU A 115 -7.06 -0.43 -13.74
CA LEU A 115 -5.81 -1.10 -14.12
C LEU A 115 -4.88 -0.20 -14.97
N PRO A 116 -5.35 0.45 -16.06
CA PRO A 116 -4.46 1.27 -16.89
C PRO A 116 -3.84 2.42 -16.09
N LEU A 117 -4.64 3.09 -15.25
CA LEU A 117 -4.17 4.16 -14.38
C LEU A 117 -3.20 3.64 -13.30
N ALA A 118 -3.45 2.45 -12.75
CA ALA A 118 -2.55 1.83 -11.79
C ALA A 118 -1.17 1.52 -12.39
N THR A 119 -1.12 0.98 -13.61
CA THR A 119 0.14 0.72 -14.34
C THR A 119 0.86 2.03 -14.62
N GLU A 120 0.17 3.01 -15.21
CA GLU A 120 0.76 4.31 -15.53
C GLU A 120 1.38 4.98 -14.29
N LEU A 121 0.65 4.97 -13.17
CA LEU A 121 1.15 5.55 -11.92
C LEU A 121 2.29 4.74 -11.31
N LEU A 122 2.33 3.42 -11.45
CA LEU A 122 3.46 2.60 -11.00
C LEU A 122 4.73 2.97 -11.76
N ASP A 123 4.65 3.03 -13.08
CA ASP A 123 5.80 3.33 -13.93
C ASP A 123 6.29 4.76 -13.69
N GLY A 124 5.36 5.73 -13.67
CA GLY A 124 5.66 7.13 -13.36
C GLY A 124 6.25 7.33 -11.97
N CYS A 125 5.72 6.63 -10.96
CA CYS A 125 6.24 6.69 -9.59
C CYS A 125 7.64 6.08 -9.50
N SER A 126 7.88 4.94 -10.17
CA SER A 126 9.21 4.32 -10.16
C SER A 126 10.26 5.21 -10.81
N LEU A 127 9.90 5.83 -11.94
CA LEU A 127 10.76 6.79 -12.63
C LEU A 127 11.03 8.02 -11.76
N ALA A 128 10.00 8.60 -11.13
CA ALA A 128 10.14 9.80 -10.31
C ALA A 128 10.95 9.54 -9.03
N LEU A 129 10.74 8.40 -8.36
CA LEU A 129 11.40 8.09 -7.10
C LEU A 129 12.82 7.56 -7.30
N PHE A 130 13.02 6.66 -8.25
CA PHE A 130 14.26 5.88 -8.38
C PHE A 130 15.02 6.11 -9.69
N ALA A 131 14.50 6.95 -10.60
CA ALA A 131 15.06 7.14 -11.94
C ALA A 131 15.20 5.81 -12.72
N SER A 132 14.26 4.90 -12.49
CA SER A 132 14.28 3.53 -13.03
C SER A 132 13.00 3.25 -13.82
N ALA A 133 13.16 2.59 -14.98
CA ALA A 133 12.04 2.05 -15.74
C ALA A 133 11.49 0.75 -15.12
N GLN A 134 12.26 0.10 -14.24
CA GLN A 134 11.80 -1.09 -13.53
C GLN A 134 10.99 -0.67 -12.30
N VAL A 135 9.82 -1.30 -12.11
CA VAL A 135 8.98 -1.05 -10.94
C VAL A 135 9.53 -1.78 -9.72
N HIS A 136 10.02 -1.01 -8.76
CA HIS A 136 10.54 -1.53 -7.50
C HIS A 136 9.41 -1.92 -6.52
N ARG A 137 9.69 -2.88 -5.65
CA ARG A 137 8.82 -3.27 -4.52
C ARG A 137 8.43 -2.07 -3.66
N ALA A 138 9.35 -1.14 -3.43
CA ALA A 138 9.08 0.09 -2.69
C ALA A 138 8.01 0.96 -3.36
N THR A 139 8.05 1.10 -4.69
CA THR A 139 7.05 1.83 -5.49
C THR A 139 5.65 1.23 -5.29
N ARG A 140 5.53 -0.09 -5.42
CA ARG A 140 4.26 -0.80 -5.21
C ARG A 140 3.73 -0.63 -3.80
N GLN A 141 4.60 -0.77 -2.79
CA GLN A 141 4.23 -0.59 -1.39
C GLN A 141 3.72 0.84 -1.15
N LEU A 142 4.42 1.85 -1.64
CA LEU A 142 4.03 3.25 -1.47
C LEU A 142 2.67 3.54 -2.11
N LEU A 143 2.48 3.19 -3.38
CA LEU A 143 1.22 3.46 -4.06
C LEU A 143 0.05 2.63 -3.49
N PHE A 144 0.32 1.44 -2.96
CA PHE A 144 -0.71 0.65 -2.26
C PHE A 144 -1.31 1.38 -1.05
N TYR A 145 -0.50 2.17 -0.34
CA TYR A 145 -0.97 3.00 0.78
C TYR A 145 -1.44 4.38 0.36
N LEU A 146 -0.88 4.99 -0.68
CA LEU A 146 -1.25 6.35 -1.13
C LEU A 146 -2.56 6.35 -1.93
N CYS A 147 -2.75 5.35 -2.79
CA CYS A 147 -3.87 5.26 -3.73
C CYS A 147 -4.65 3.96 -3.50
N PRO A 148 -5.28 3.78 -2.33
CA PRO A 148 -5.87 2.51 -1.94
C PRO A 148 -7.10 2.13 -2.79
N GLN A 149 -7.65 3.03 -3.61
CA GLN A 149 -8.73 2.73 -4.55
C GLN A 149 -8.25 1.94 -5.76
N LEU A 150 -7.01 2.18 -6.18
CA LEU A 150 -6.43 1.55 -7.36
C LEU A 150 -6.17 0.07 -7.10
N PRO A 151 -6.27 -0.80 -8.12
CA PRO A 151 -6.10 -2.26 -8.01
C PRO A 151 -4.64 -2.73 -7.76
N LEU A 152 -3.85 -1.97 -7.00
CA LEU A 152 -2.44 -2.23 -6.73
C LEU A 152 -2.25 -3.32 -5.68
N LEU A 153 -1.21 -4.14 -5.80
CA LEU A 153 -0.84 -5.06 -4.73
C LEU A 153 0.57 -4.81 -4.23
N PRO A 154 0.79 -4.89 -2.90
CA PRO A 154 2.12 -4.90 -2.36
C PRO A 154 2.79 -6.22 -2.78
N CYS A 155 3.95 -6.14 -3.41
CA CYS A 155 4.68 -7.32 -3.87
C CYS A 155 5.66 -7.78 -2.78
N PRO A 156 5.77 -9.10 -2.51
CA PRO A 156 6.76 -9.60 -1.56
C PRO A 156 8.21 -9.48 -2.05
N SER A 157 8.42 -9.39 -3.37
CA SER A 157 9.75 -9.36 -3.99
C SER A 157 9.78 -8.45 -5.21
N ASP A 158 10.99 -8.06 -5.64
CA ASP A 158 11.18 -7.47 -6.96
C ASP A 158 11.00 -8.57 -8.01
N SER A 159 9.80 -8.65 -8.59
CA SER A 159 9.50 -9.56 -9.69
C SER A 159 10.04 -8.96 -11.00
N GLN A 160 10.54 -9.82 -11.89
CA GLN A 160 10.84 -9.44 -13.27
C GLN A 160 9.60 -9.39 -14.16
N GLN A 161 8.44 -9.82 -13.65
CA GLN A 161 7.18 -9.73 -14.40
C GLN A 161 6.79 -8.29 -14.64
N SER A 162 6.16 -8.04 -15.79
CA SER A 162 5.62 -6.74 -16.10
C SER A 162 4.54 -6.33 -15.09
N SER A 163 4.39 -5.03 -14.87
CA SER A 163 3.35 -4.48 -13.99
C SER A 163 1.96 -4.97 -14.38
N ASP A 164 1.67 -5.00 -15.68
CA ASP A 164 0.38 -5.41 -16.24
C ASP A 164 0.04 -6.87 -15.98
N GLU A 165 0.94 -7.80 -16.28
CA GLU A 165 0.71 -9.23 -16.08
C GLU A 165 0.41 -9.53 -14.62
N GLN A 166 1.16 -8.90 -13.72
CA GLN A 166 0.99 -9.12 -12.28
C GLN A 166 -0.36 -8.58 -11.80
N LEU A 167 -0.71 -7.35 -12.17
CA LEU A 167 -2.00 -6.75 -11.80
C LEU A 167 -3.19 -7.53 -12.37
N GLN A 168 -3.07 -8.02 -13.60
CA GLN A 168 -4.12 -8.81 -14.24
C GLN A 168 -4.30 -10.20 -13.61
N ALA A 169 -3.20 -10.85 -13.22
CA ALA A 169 -3.25 -12.10 -12.46
C ALA A 169 -4.01 -11.91 -11.14
N TYR A 170 -3.79 -10.79 -10.45
CA TYR A 170 -4.51 -10.49 -9.22
C TYR A 170 -5.98 -10.20 -9.41
N GLN A 171 -6.36 -9.45 -10.44
CA GLN A 171 -7.76 -9.21 -10.77
C GLN A 171 -8.51 -10.51 -11.06
N THR A 172 -7.82 -11.53 -11.59
CA THR A 172 -8.41 -12.85 -11.82
C THR A 172 -8.62 -13.62 -10.50
N LEU A 173 -7.72 -13.46 -9.53
CA LEU A 173 -7.78 -14.15 -8.24
C LEU A 173 -8.75 -13.49 -7.24
N LEU A 174 -8.88 -12.16 -7.28
CA LEU A 174 -9.67 -11.39 -6.31
C LEU A 174 -11.12 -11.89 -6.18
N PRO A 175 -11.89 -12.13 -7.27
CA PRO A 175 -13.25 -12.63 -7.19
C PRO A 175 -13.37 -14.02 -6.54
N GLN A 176 -12.30 -14.81 -6.58
CA GLN A 176 -12.27 -16.18 -6.06
C GLN A 176 -11.96 -16.24 -4.56
N LEU A 177 -11.57 -15.13 -3.94
CA LEU A 177 -11.27 -15.08 -2.52
C LEU A 177 -12.52 -15.35 -1.68
N PRO A 178 -12.39 -16.11 -0.58
CA PRO A 178 -13.49 -16.34 0.36
C PRO A 178 -13.90 -15.02 1.04
N VAL A 179 -14.97 -15.09 1.82
CA VAL A 179 -15.30 -14.00 2.76
C VAL A 179 -14.20 -13.95 3.81
N LEU A 180 -13.48 -12.83 3.85
CA LEU A 180 -12.36 -12.62 4.77
C LEU A 180 -12.81 -11.82 5.99
N PRO A 181 -12.33 -12.14 7.21
CA PRO A 181 -12.53 -11.30 8.37
C PRO A 181 -11.93 -9.93 8.12
N ARG A 182 -12.61 -8.87 8.58
CA ARG A 182 -12.19 -7.48 8.39
C ARG A 182 -11.92 -6.81 9.74
N PRO A 183 -10.94 -5.89 9.81
CA PRO A 183 -10.68 -5.14 11.03
C PRO A 183 -11.89 -4.26 11.39
N GLN A 184 -12.15 -4.13 12.68
CA GLN A 184 -13.27 -3.34 13.23
C GLN A 184 -12.82 -2.06 13.95
N GLN A 185 -11.54 -2.00 14.29
CA GLN A 185 -10.94 -0.90 15.05
C GLN A 185 -10.06 -0.07 14.10
N PHE A 186 -10.18 1.25 14.17
CA PHE A 186 -9.47 2.19 13.29
C PHE A 186 -8.68 3.24 14.10
N ALA A 187 -7.61 3.79 13.51
CA ALA A 187 -6.71 4.71 14.20
C ALA A 187 -7.18 6.16 14.00
N GLY A 188 -6.75 7.05 14.89
CA GLY A 188 -7.07 8.48 14.80
C GLY A 188 -8.37 8.87 15.50
N ASP A 189 -8.82 10.10 15.25
CA ASP A 189 -10.09 10.63 15.74
C ASP A 189 -11.31 10.05 15.00
N ALA A 190 -12.52 10.43 15.40
CA ALA A 190 -13.76 9.88 14.83
C ALA A 190 -13.87 10.09 13.30
N GLN A 191 -13.40 11.23 12.78
CA GLN A 191 -13.44 11.51 11.35
C GLN A 191 -12.43 10.66 10.58
N GLN A 192 -11.22 10.53 11.12
CA GLN A 192 -10.16 9.69 10.57
C GLN A 192 -10.56 8.21 10.58
N GLN A 193 -11.17 7.74 11.68
CA GLN A 193 -11.69 6.39 11.78
C GLN A 193 -12.79 6.13 10.76
N ALA A 194 -13.71 7.07 10.56
CA ALA A 194 -14.78 6.95 9.57
C ALA A 194 -14.21 6.85 8.14
N LEU A 195 -13.18 7.66 7.81
CA LEU A 195 -12.50 7.63 6.52
C LEU A 195 -11.90 6.24 6.23
N ILE A 196 -11.10 5.71 7.16
CA ILE A 196 -10.44 4.41 6.96
C ILE A 196 -11.45 3.27 6.99
N ARG A 197 -12.48 3.33 7.84
CA ARG A 197 -13.57 2.35 7.84
C ARG A 197 -14.27 2.31 6.49
N GLN A 198 -14.69 3.46 5.96
CA GLN A 198 -15.34 3.54 4.66
C GLN A 198 -14.47 2.98 3.54
N LEU A 199 -13.16 3.22 3.59
CA LEU A 199 -12.21 2.65 2.63
C LEU A 199 -12.16 1.11 2.74
N ILE A 200 -12.00 0.57 3.94
CA ILE A 200 -11.90 -0.89 4.16
C ILE A 200 -13.21 -1.61 3.83
N GLU A 201 -14.35 -1.00 4.11
CA GLU A 201 -15.66 -1.60 3.86
C GLU A 201 -16.10 -1.46 2.40
N GLY A 202 -15.79 -0.32 1.77
CA GLY A 202 -16.24 0.07 0.44
C GLY A 202 -15.25 -0.20 -0.70
N SER A 203 -14.12 -0.86 -0.42
CA SER A 203 -13.13 -1.24 -1.43
C SER A 203 -12.62 -2.67 -1.25
N ASP A 204 -11.79 -3.12 -2.19
CA ASP A 204 -11.11 -4.41 -2.13
C ASP A 204 -9.72 -4.34 -1.46
N TRP A 205 -9.33 -3.18 -0.91
CA TRP A 205 -7.99 -2.96 -0.34
C TRP A 205 -7.60 -4.04 0.68
N TRP A 206 -8.51 -4.39 1.59
CA TRP A 206 -8.26 -5.43 2.59
C TRP A 206 -8.06 -6.81 1.96
N ARG A 207 -8.85 -7.14 0.93
CA ARG A 207 -8.72 -8.41 0.20
C ARG A 207 -7.37 -8.50 -0.49
N ARG A 208 -6.91 -7.40 -1.10
CA ARG A 208 -5.57 -7.28 -1.70
C ARG A 208 -4.46 -7.41 -0.67
N ARG A 209 -4.61 -6.81 0.52
CA ARG A 209 -3.67 -6.95 1.64
C ARG A 209 -3.51 -8.40 2.09
N VAL A 210 -4.62 -9.13 2.24
CA VAL A 210 -4.61 -10.55 2.63
C VAL A 210 -4.01 -11.42 1.53
N LEU A 211 -4.39 -11.20 0.28
CA LEU A 211 -3.85 -11.95 -0.87
C LEU A 211 -2.33 -11.77 -0.98
N ALA A 212 -1.82 -10.55 -0.80
CA ALA A 212 -0.39 -10.29 -0.82
C ALA A 212 0.36 -11.00 0.33
N ALA A 213 -0.21 -11.05 1.54
CA ALA A 213 0.38 -11.82 2.64
C ALA A 213 0.45 -13.32 2.32
N TRP A 214 -0.62 -13.88 1.76
CA TRP A 214 -0.67 -15.29 1.37
C TRP A 214 0.41 -15.62 0.34
N GLN A 215 0.62 -14.76 -0.66
CA GLN A 215 1.69 -14.98 -1.63
C GLN A 215 3.09 -14.85 -1.03
N ALA A 216 3.28 -13.90 -0.10
CA ALA A 216 4.55 -13.76 0.61
C ALA A 216 4.90 -15.05 1.37
N GLU A 217 3.91 -15.66 2.03
CA GLU A 217 4.08 -16.91 2.77
C GLU A 217 4.41 -18.10 1.85
N ILE A 218 3.74 -18.21 0.71
CA ILE A 218 4.04 -19.25 -0.29
C ILE A 218 5.46 -19.09 -0.82
N ALA A 219 5.86 -17.86 -1.16
CA ALA A 219 7.20 -17.57 -1.65
C ALA A 219 8.29 -17.97 -0.63
N GLN A 220 8.06 -17.68 0.65
CA GLN A 220 8.96 -18.08 1.74
C GLN A 220 9.04 -19.61 1.89
N THR A 221 7.90 -20.30 1.81
CA THR A 221 7.84 -21.76 1.92
C THR A 221 8.62 -22.44 0.78
N HIS A 222 8.46 -21.95 -0.45
CA HIS A 222 9.16 -22.49 -1.63
C HIS A 222 10.68 -22.29 -1.56
N CYS A 223 11.15 -21.15 -1.05
CA CYS A 223 12.58 -20.92 -0.83
C CYS A 223 13.17 -21.84 0.25
N ALA A 224 12.41 -22.14 1.31
CA ALA A 224 12.86 -23.02 2.38
C ALA A 224 12.99 -24.49 1.95
N THR A 225 12.19 -24.95 0.99
CA THR A 225 12.26 -26.32 0.44
C THR A 225 13.27 -26.50 -0.70
N ALA A 226 13.86 -25.42 -1.22
CA ALA A 226 14.83 -25.46 -2.31
C ALA A 226 16.30 -25.54 -1.84
N LEU A 227 16.51 -25.61 -0.51
CA LEU A 227 17.79 -25.80 0.17
C LEU A 227 17.87 -27.21 0.75
#